data_AF-A0AAV8XIX6-F1
#
_entry.id   AF-A0AAV8XIX6-F1
#
_cell.length_a   1.000
_cell.length_b   1.000
_cell.length_c   1.000
_cell.angle_alpha   90.00
_cell.angle_beta   90.00
_cell.angle_gamma   90.00
#
_symmetry.space_group_name_H-M   'P 1'
#
loop_
_entity.id
_entity.type
_entity.pdbx_description
1 polymer ?
#
loop_
_entity_poly.entity_id
_entity_poly.type
_entity_poly.pdbx_seq_one_letter_code
_entity_poly.pdbx_strand_id
1 'polypeptide(L)'
;MLMKPHIITQEEVESVIKRLKNNKAPGPDQIHGEVLKLLGPEQIKLLTNLFNKIYTGGQMPNYWLLSTFIPLPKKANATKCSDHRIISLMSHILKAFLNIIQTRVYRRLDERISDTQFGFRKGLGTREALFSIQALIQRARDVNADVFACFIDFEMTFDRVQHDFMNTKSRESFWKTGRYEAYELDLEVRKSHGDEPLELKGDFCVCGFGLHSSAILGPIQENEL
;
A
#
# COMPACT_ATOMS: atom_id res chain seq x y z
N MET A 1 -21.16 8.65 21.06
CA MET A 1 -21.55 7.24 20.81
C MET A 1 -20.36 6.56 20.15
N LEU A 2 -19.60 5.76 20.91
CA LEU A 2 -18.43 5.05 20.39
C LEU A 2 -18.92 3.99 19.38
N MET A 3 -18.63 4.19 18.10
CA MET A 3 -18.92 3.18 17.08
C MET A 3 -18.17 1.90 17.44
N LYS A 4 -18.88 0.78 17.56
CA LYS A 4 -18.26 -0.54 17.74
C LYS A 4 -17.24 -0.76 16.61
N PRO A 5 -16.03 -1.25 16.91
CA PRO A 5 -15.07 -1.55 15.86
C PRO A 5 -15.68 -2.57 14.90
N HIS A 6 -15.64 -2.27 13.61
CA HIS A 6 -16.19 -3.15 12.60
C HIS A 6 -15.30 -4.40 12.52
N ILE A 7 -15.78 -5.51 13.07
CA ILE A 7 -15.08 -6.80 13.08
C ILE A 7 -14.81 -7.22 11.63
N ILE A 8 -13.63 -7.78 11.35
CA ILE A 8 -13.28 -8.40 10.07
C ILE A 8 -14.10 -9.68 9.92
N THR A 9 -14.83 -9.82 8.82
CA THR A 9 -15.69 -10.99 8.59
C THR A 9 -14.94 -12.12 7.86
N GLN A 10 -15.46 -13.35 7.94
CA GLN A 10 -14.86 -14.49 7.24
C GLN A 10 -14.92 -14.29 5.72
N GLU A 11 -15.99 -13.66 5.21
CA GLU A 11 -16.17 -13.37 3.79
C GLU A 11 -15.11 -12.41 3.26
N GLU A 12 -14.71 -11.41 4.05
CA GLU A 12 -13.61 -10.50 3.68
C GLU A 12 -12.28 -11.26 3.56
N VAL A 13 -12.01 -12.15 4.52
CA VAL A 13 -10.80 -12.99 4.55
C VAL A 13 -10.77 -13.94 3.35
N GLU A 14 -11.86 -14.67 3.11
CA GLU A 14 -11.97 -15.56 1.95
C GLU A 14 -11.82 -14.81 0.63
N SER A 15 -12.49 -13.66 0.49
CA SER A 15 -12.44 -12.86 -0.73
C SER A 15 -11.01 -12.44 -1.05
N VAL A 16 -10.25 -12.01 -0.04
CA VAL A 16 -8.86 -11.59 -0.22
C VAL A 16 -7.95 -12.76 -0.54
N ILE A 17 -8.09 -13.88 0.16
CA ILE A 17 -7.31 -15.10 -0.08
C ILE A 17 -7.52 -15.60 -1.51
N LYS A 18 -8.77 -15.67 -1.98
CA LYS A 18 -9.11 -16.08 -3.36
C LYS A 18 -8.44 -15.18 -4.40
N ARG A 19 -8.32 -13.87 -4.12
CA ARG A 19 -7.70 -12.87 -5.00
C ARG A 19 -6.17 -12.84 -4.95
N LEU A 20 -5.50 -13.56 -4.03
CA LEU A 20 -4.04 -13.63 -4.02
C LEU A 20 -3.54 -14.14 -5.37
N LYS A 21 -2.45 -13.55 -5.89
CA LYS A 21 -1.88 -13.97 -7.16
C LYS A 21 -1.10 -15.28 -6.97
N ASN A 22 -1.24 -16.19 -7.92
CA ASN A 22 -0.43 -17.42 -7.96
C ASN A 22 0.97 -17.13 -8.49
N ASN A 23 1.89 -18.06 -8.26
CA ASN A 23 3.30 -18.06 -8.66
C ASN A 23 4.05 -16.82 -8.16
N LYS A 24 3.72 -16.39 -6.93
CA LYS A 24 4.45 -15.32 -6.25
C LYS A 24 5.41 -15.89 -5.23
N ALA A 25 6.60 -15.28 -5.17
CA ALA A 25 7.63 -15.64 -4.21
C ALA A 25 7.10 -15.41 -2.78
N PRO A 26 7.39 -16.32 -1.83
CA PRO A 26 6.98 -16.17 -0.45
C PRO A 26 7.83 -15.13 0.27
N GLY A 27 7.35 -14.67 1.42
CA GLY A 27 8.16 -13.87 2.33
C GLY A 27 9.11 -14.75 3.16
N PRO A 28 9.68 -14.22 4.25
CA PRO A 28 10.54 -14.98 5.16
C PRO A 28 9.89 -16.25 5.72
N ASP A 29 8.56 -16.26 5.82
CA ASP A 29 7.73 -17.37 6.31
C ASP A 29 7.71 -18.60 5.38
N GLN A 30 8.19 -18.47 4.14
CA GLN A 30 8.14 -19.51 3.11
C GLN A 30 6.72 -20.01 2.81
N ILE A 31 5.68 -19.25 3.18
CA ILE A 31 4.28 -19.61 2.92
C ILE A 31 3.84 -18.96 1.62
N HIS A 32 3.54 -19.81 0.64
CA HIS A 32 2.99 -19.39 -0.65
C HIS A 32 1.50 -19.04 -0.54
N GLY A 33 1.05 -18.08 -1.36
CA GLY A 33 -0.37 -17.66 -1.38
C GLY A 33 -1.32 -18.80 -1.75
N GLU A 34 -0.86 -19.77 -2.54
CA GLU A 34 -1.60 -20.97 -2.94
C GLU A 34 -1.96 -21.84 -1.74
N VAL A 35 -1.06 -21.95 -0.76
CA VAL A 35 -1.33 -22.70 0.47
C VAL A 35 -2.52 -22.08 1.21
N LEU A 36 -2.59 -20.75 1.23
CA LEU A 36 -3.72 -20.03 1.86
C LEU A 36 -5.05 -20.30 1.14
N LYS A 37 -5.01 -20.55 -0.18
CA LYS A 37 -6.22 -20.88 -0.96
C LYS A 37 -6.76 -22.28 -0.69
N LEU A 38 -5.95 -23.16 -0.11
CA LEU A 38 -6.35 -24.52 0.28
C LEU A 38 -6.98 -24.58 1.68
N LEU A 39 -7.03 -23.46 2.41
CA LEU A 39 -7.60 -23.40 3.74
C LEU A 39 -9.10 -23.71 3.71
N GLY A 40 -9.54 -24.63 4.58
CA GLY A 40 -10.95 -24.93 4.78
C GLY A 40 -11.65 -23.94 5.71
N PRO A 41 -12.98 -24.07 5.89
CA PRO A 41 -13.80 -23.13 6.66
C PRO A 41 -13.29 -22.91 8.10
N GLU A 42 -12.87 -23.98 8.78
CA GLU A 42 -12.33 -23.87 10.14
C GLU A 42 -11.02 -23.10 10.19
N GLN A 43 -10.13 -23.28 9.21
CA GLN A 43 -8.88 -22.53 9.13
C GLN A 43 -9.11 -21.05 8.79
N ILE A 44 -10.07 -20.76 7.91
CA ILE A 44 -10.51 -19.39 7.61
C ILE A 44 -11.05 -18.71 8.87
N LYS A 45 -11.86 -19.41 9.66
CA LYS A 45 -12.39 -18.91 10.93
C LYS A 45 -11.26 -18.62 11.94
N LEU A 46 -10.27 -19.51 12.06
CA LEU A 46 -9.10 -19.29 12.90
C LEU A 46 -8.31 -18.05 12.46
N LEU A 47 -8.07 -17.91 11.15
CA LEU A 47 -7.36 -16.78 10.58
C LEU A 47 -8.13 -15.46 10.78
N THR A 48 -9.45 -15.50 10.64
CA THR A 48 -10.34 -14.35 10.90
C THR A 48 -10.27 -13.93 12.37
N ASN A 49 -10.26 -14.87 13.30
CA ASN A 49 -10.08 -14.58 14.72
C ASN A 49 -8.71 -13.95 15.01
N LEU A 50 -7.65 -14.45 14.36
CA LEU A 50 -6.31 -13.86 14.46
C LEU A 50 -6.31 -12.41 13.96
N PHE A 51 -6.85 -12.16 12.76
CA PHE A 51 -6.93 -10.81 12.20
C PHE A 51 -7.72 -9.87 13.09
N ASN A 52 -8.84 -10.31 13.66
CA ASN A 52 -9.61 -9.50 14.59
C ASN A 52 -8.86 -9.20 15.88
N LYS A 53 -8.16 -10.18 16.46
CA LYS A 53 -7.30 -9.95 17.63
C LYS A 53 -6.25 -8.89 17.35
N ILE A 54 -5.59 -8.95 16.19
CA ILE A 54 -4.61 -7.94 15.76
C ILE A 54 -5.32 -6.59 15.60
N TYR A 55 -6.40 -6.54 14.81
CA TYR A 55 -7.14 -5.32 14.49
C TYR A 55 -7.67 -4.59 15.73
N THR A 56 -8.15 -5.31 16.74
CA THR A 56 -8.62 -4.72 18.01
C THR A 56 -7.50 -4.48 19.01
N GLY A 57 -6.50 -5.37 19.03
CA GLY A 57 -5.48 -5.43 20.06
C GLY A 57 -4.39 -4.38 19.89
N GLY A 58 -4.10 -3.98 18.64
CA GLY A 58 -2.99 -3.04 18.42
C GLY A 58 -1.63 -3.73 18.43
N GLN A 59 -1.55 -5.05 18.21
CA GLN A 59 -0.27 -5.77 18.24
C GLN A 59 -0.15 -6.77 17.08
N MET A 60 0.89 -6.61 16.25
CA MET A 60 1.24 -7.56 15.20
C MET A 60 2.29 -8.57 15.66
N PRO A 61 2.27 -9.80 15.12
CA PRO A 61 3.37 -10.74 15.33
C PRO A 61 4.68 -10.15 14.79
N ASN A 62 5.75 -10.12 15.60
CA ASN A 62 7.07 -9.63 15.18
C ASN A 62 7.56 -10.26 13.88
N TYR A 63 7.22 -11.53 13.64
CA TYR A 63 7.62 -12.23 12.42
C TYR A 63 6.96 -11.69 11.14
N TRP A 64 5.78 -11.08 11.24
CA TRP A 64 5.14 -10.40 10.09
C TRP A 64 5.84 -9.09 9.75
N LEU A 65 6.55 -8.49 10.70
CA LEU A 65 7.33 -7.28 10.52
C LEU A 65 8.69 -7.55 9.83
N LEU A 66 8.96 -8.79 9.41
CA LEU A 66 10.16 -9.17 8.68
C LEU A 66 9.88 -9.24 7.18
N SER A 67 10.88 -8.94 6.36
CA SER A 67 10.83 -9.15 4.91
C SER A 67 12.18 -9.36 4.26
N THR A 68 12.13 -9.98 3.09
CA THR A 68 13.30 -10.20 2.24
C THR A 68 13.34 -9.10 1.18
N PHE A 69 14.43 -8.34 1.15
CA PHE A 69 14.66 -7.30 0.15
C PHE A 69 15.43 -7.84 -1.05
N ILE A 70 14.89 -7.62 -2.25
CA ILE A 70 15.49 -8.01 -3.52
C ILE A 70 15.79 -6.74 -4.33
N PRO A 71 17.06 -6.37 -4.54
CA PRO A 71 17.42 -5.27 -5.42
C PRO A 71 17.30 -5.71 -6.88
N LEU A 72 16.52 -4.97 -7.68
CA LEU A 72 16.44 -5.14 -9.13
C LEU A 72 17.12 -3.98 -9.86
N PRO A 73 18.07 -4.22 -10.77
CA PRO A 73 18.74 -3.15 -11.48
C PRO A 73 17.78 -2.39 -12.41
N LYS A 74 17.77 -1.05 -12.36
CA LYS A 74 17.00 -0.19 -13.28
C LYS A 74 17.66 -0.06 -14.66
N LYS A 75 18.98 -0.26 -14.72
CA LYS A 75 19.82 -0.09 -15.91
C LYS A 75 20.94 -1.12 -15.94
N ALA A 76 21.54 -1.35 -17.11
CA ALA A 76 22.76 -2.14 -17.23
C ALA A 76 23.89 -1.48 -16.41
N ASN A 77 24.75 -2.30 -15.78
CA ASN A 77 25.86 -1.86 -14.92
C ASN A 77 25.42 -1.00 -13.72
N ALA A 78 24.35 -1.39 -13.03
CA ALA A 78 23.92 -0.73 -11.80
C ALA A 78 24.96 -0.93 -10.69
N THR A 79 25.53 0.18 -10.18
CA THR A 79 26.60 0.14 -9.16
C THR A 79 26.23 0.86 -7.87
N LYS A 80 25.17 1.69 -7.88
CA LYS A 80 24.67 2.41 -6.69
C LYS A 80 23.33 1.86 -6.24
N CYS A 81 22.96 2.00 -4.96
CA CYS A 81 21.63 1.57 -4.50
C CYS A 81 20.49 2.34 -5.17
N SER A 82 20.66 3.62 -5.48
CA SER A 82 19.67 4.41 -6.22
C SER A 82 19.38 3.89 -7.64
N ASP A 83 20.34 3.14 -8.22
CA ASP A 83 20.19 2.48 -9.51
C ASP A 83 19.35 1.20 -9.44
N HIS A 84 18.95 0.77 -8.24
CA HIS A 84 18.13 -0.41 -8.02
C HIS A 84 16.70 -0.02 -7.64
N ARG A 85 15.74 -0.86 -8.01
CA ARG A 85 14.39 -0.91 -7.43
C ARG A 85 14.41 -1.99 -6.37
N ILE A 86 14.21 -1.60 -5.12
CA ILE A 86 14.17 -2.55 -4.01
C ILE A 86 12.74 -3.11 -3.93
N ILE A 87 12.61 -4.44 -4.04
CA ILE A 87 11.35 -5.14 -3.83
C ILE A 87 11.39 -5.77 -2.44
N SER A 88 10.35 -5.54 -1.63
CA SER A 88 10.14 -6.25 -0.38
C SER A 88 9.21 -7.46 -0.58
N LEU A 89 9.66 -8.64 -0.16
CA LEU A 89 8.85 -9.85 -0.05
C LEU A 89 8.39 -10.04 1.40
N MET A 90 7.10 -9.75 1.63
CA MET A 90 6.43 -9.93 2.91
C MET A 90 5.60 -11.23 2.96
N SER A 91 5.26 -11.66 4.17
CA SER A 91 4.31 -12.75 4.39
C SER A 91 3.01 -12.56 3.59
N HIS A 92 2.55 -13.61 2.93
CA HIS A 92 1.25 -13.60 2.24
C HIS A 92 0.08 -13.43 3.20
N ILE A 93 0.23 -13.88 4.45
CA ILE A 93 -0.78 -13.74 5.49
C ILE A 93 -0.89 -12.26 5.90
N LEU A 94 0.25 -11.61 6.14
CA LEU A 94 0.31 -10.16 6.36
C LEU A 94 -0.33 -9.40 5.18
N LYS A 95 0.05 -9.76 3.95
CA LYS A 95 -0.49 -9.14 2.75
C LYS A 95 -2.02 -9.27 2.65
N ALA A 96 -2.57 -10.43 3.03
CA ALA A 96 -4.01 -10.63 3.09
C ALA A 96 -4.67 -9.71 4.13
N PHE A 97 -4.09 -9.60 5.33
CA PHE A 97 -4.58 -8.69 6.35
C PHE A 97 -4.56 -7.22 5.86
N LEU A 98 -3.44 -6.75 5.30
CA LEU A 98 -3.31 -5.39 4.80
C LEU A 98 -4.29 -5.09 3.66
N ASN A 99 -4.55 -6.05 2.75
CA ASN A 99 -5.54 -5.90 1.68
C ASN A 99 -6.97 -5.69 2.21
N ILE A 100 -7.34 -6.31 3.34
CA ILE A 100 -8.64 -6.08 3.99
C ILE A 100 -8.72 -4.63 4.47
N ILE A 101 -7.69 -4.18 5.18
CA ILE A 101 -7.60 -2.82 5.70
C ILE A 101 -7.63 -1.81 4.54
N GLN A 102 -6.80 -2.01 3.52
CA GLN A 102 -6.77 -1.19 2.30
C GLN A 102 -8.16 -1.10 1.68
N THR A 103 -8.86 -2.23 1.49
CA THR A 103 -10.20 -2.24 0.88
C THR A 103 -11.19 -1.41 1.70
N ARG A 104 -11.15 -1.52 3.03
CA ARG A 104 -12.01 -0.74 3.94
C ARG A 104 -11.66 0.74 3.94
N VAL A 105 -10.39 1.07 3.77
CA VAL A 105 -9.92 2.45 3.71
C VAL A 105 -10.36 3.11 2.41
N TYR A 106 -10.07 2.47 1.28
CA TYR A 106 -10.44 2.97 -0.03
C TYR A 106 -11.94 3.20 -0.19
N ARG A 107 -12.78 2.33 0.38
CA ARG A 107 -14.23 2.53 0.35
C ARG A 107 -14.64 3.87 0.98
N ARG A 108 -13.91 4.36 1.98
CA ARG A 108 -14.18 5.66 2.61
C ARG A 108 -13.51 6.83 1.89
N LEU A 109 -12.39 6.59 1.22
CA LEU A 109 -11.66 7.62 0.49
C LEU A 109 -12.26 7.91 -0.89
N ASP A 110 -12.84 6.90 -1.56
CA ASP A 110 -13.33 7.05 -2.95
C ASP A 110 -14.39 8.14 -3.10
N GLU A 111 -15.15 8.44 -2.03
CA GLU A 111 -16.12 9.54 -1.99
C GLU A 111 -15.50 10.94 -1.81
N ARG A 112 -14.23 11.02 -1.38
CA ARG A 112 -13.53 12.27 -1.04
C ARG A 112 -12.36 12.60 -1.96
N ILE A 113 -11.90 11.64 -2.75
CA ILE A 113 -10.85 11.85 -3.76
C ILE A 113 -11.42 12.67 -4.93
N SER A 114 -10.65 13.62 -5.44
CA SER A 114 -11.04 14.44 -6.60
C SER A 114 -11.32 13.58 -7.84
N ASP A 115 -12.30 13.98 -8.64
CA ASP A 115 -12.59 13.36 -9.95
C ASP A 115 -11.44 13.54 -10.96
N THR A 116 -10.51 14.46 -10.69
CA THR A 116 -9.30 14.67 -11.49
C THR A 116 -8.14 13.74 -11.11
N GLN A 117 -8.30 12.92 -10.07
CA GLN A 117 -7.30 11.93 -9.66
C GLN A 117 -7.51 10.63 -10.45
N PHE A 118 -6.63 10.38 -11.41
CA PHE A 118 -6.68 9.15 -12.22
C PHE A 118 -5.81 8.03 -11.65
N GLY A 119 -4.73 8.40 -10.95
CA GLY A 119 -3.81 7.46 -10.32
C GLY A 119 -4.46 6.69 -9.18
N PHE A 120 -4.20 5.39 -9.14
CA PHE A 120 -4.64 4.50 -8.05
C PHE A 120 -6.14 4.46 -7.76
N ARG A 121 -6.98 4.89 -8.70
CA ARG A 121 -8.44 4.75 -8.63
C ARG A 121 -8.92 3.55 -9.42
N LYS A 122 -9.91 2.85 -8.88
CA LYS A 122 -10.47 1.66 -9.54
C LYS A 122 -11.17 2.08 -10.82
N GLY A 123 -10.72 1.56 -11.96
CA GLY A 123 -11.32 1.83 -13.26
C GLY A 123 -10.84 3.10 -13.95
N LEU A 124 -9.91 3.84 -13.34
CA LEU A 124 -9.23 4.98 -13.95
C LEU A 124 -7.74 4.67 -14.13
N GLY A 125 -7.13 5.26 -15.15
CA GLY A 125 -5.70 5.16 -15.39
C GLY A 125 -5.21 6.19 -16.39
N THR A 126 -4.04 5.92 -16.96
CA THR A 126 -3.36 6.84 -17.89
C THR A 126 -4.19 7.17 -19.12
N ARG A 127 -5.06 6.26 -19.57
CA ARG A 127 -5.92 6.48 -20.74
C ARG A 127 -6.96 7.56 -20.46
N GLU A 128 -7.61 7.51 -19.31
CA GLU A 128 -8.63 8.49 -18.91
C GLU A 128 -7.99 9.86 -18.63
N ALA A 129 -6.78 9.87 -18.05
CA ALA A 129 -5.99 11.09 -17.88
C ALA A 129 -5.61 11.72 -19.24
N LEU A 130 -5.12 10.91 -20.18
CA LEU A 130 -4.75 11.36 -21.53
C LEU A 130 -5.96 11.88 -22.29
N PHE A 131 -7.09 11.17 -22.23
CA PHE A 131 -8.34 11.60 -22.84
C PHE A 131 -8.79 12.96 -22.30
N SER A 132 -8.70 13.16 -20.99
CA SER A 132 -9.08 14.43 -20.34
C SER A 132 -8.23 15.60 -20.84
N ILE A 133 -6.91 15.42 -20.96
CA ILE A 133 -6.00 16.41 -21.53
C ILE A 133 -6.33 16.68 -23.01
N GLN A 134 -6.56 15.64 -23.81
CA GLN A 134 -6.90 15.77 -25.23
C GLN A 134 -8.22 16.52 -25.44
N ALA A 135 -9.24 16.24 -24.64
CA ALA A 135 -10.53 16.93 -24.69
C ALA A 135 -10.36 18.43 -24.36
N LEU A 136 -9.52 18.76 -23.38
CA LEU A 136 -9.24 20.14 -22.98
C LEU A 136 -8.52 20.90 -24.11
N ILE A 137 -7.52 20.28 -24.73
CA ILE A 137 -6.81 20.84 -25.89
C ILE A 137 -7.76 21.06 -27.07
N GLN A 138 -8.62 20.08 -27.37
CA GLN A 138 -9.57 20.20 -28.47
C GLN A 138 -10.57 21.33 -28.22
N ARG A 139 -11.10 21.43 -27.01
CA ARG A 139 -12.05 22.48 -26.64
C ARG A 139 -11.45 23.87 -26.74
N ALA A 140 -10.19 24.03 -26.34
CA ALA A 140 -9.48 25.31 -26.46
C ALA A 140 -9.24 25.69 -27.92
N ARG A 141 -8.90 24.72 -28.78
CA ARG A 141 -8.80 24.94 -30.23
C ARG A 141 -10.12 25.40 -30.84
N ASP A 142 -11.24 24.81 -30.45
CA ASP A 142 -12.56 25.17 -30.97
C ASP A 142 -12.95 26.63 -30.66
N VAL A 143 -12.43 27.20 -29.57
CA VAL A 143 -12.65 28.60 -29.17
C VAL A 143 -11.46 29.52 -29.44
N ASN A 144 -10.45 29.02 -30.17
CA ASN A 144 -9.21 29.73 -30.51
C ASN A 144 -8.49 30.33 -29.28
N ALA A 145 -8.41 29.55 -28.19
CA ALA A 145 -7.70 29.89 -26.97
C ALA A 145 -6.40 29.09 -26.84
N ASP A 146 -5.38 29.71 -26.25
CA ASP A 146 -4.11 29.06 -25.96
C ASP A 146 -4.22 28.11 -24.75
N VAL A 147 -3.48 26.99 -24.80
CA VAL A 147 -3.38 26.02 -23.69
C VAL A 147 -1.92 25.90 -23.27
N PHE A 148 -1.67 26.09 -21.97
CA PHE A 148 -0.38 25.86 -21.35
C PHE A 148 -0.49 24.67 -20.40
N ALA A 149 0.43 23.72 -20.51
CA ALA A 149 0.49 22.55 -19.63
C ALA A 149 1.78 22.60 -18.77
N CYS A 150 1.64 22.35 -17.48
CA CYS A 150 2.74 22.22 -16.54
C CYS A 150 2.74 20.80 -15.97
N PHE A 151 3.85 20.07 -16.13
CA PHE A 151 4.02 18.74 -15.58
C PHE A 151 4.94 18.82 -14.36
N ILE A 152 4.41 18.41 -13.21
CA ILE A 152 5.14 18.39 -11.94
C ILE A 152 5.40 16.91 -11.60
N ASP A 153 6.66 16.57 -11.40
CA ASP A 153 7.07 15.24 -10.95
C ASP A 153 7.79 15.37 -9.60
N PHE A 154 7.36 14.58 -8.63
CA PHE A 154 7.90 14.63 -7.28
C PHE A 154 8.93 13.51 -7.09
N GLU A 155 10.13 13.89 -6.67
CA GLU A 155 11.19 12.92 -6.39
C GLU A 155 10.95 12.19 -5.08
N MET A 156 10.94 10.84 -5.12
CA MET A 156 10.84 9.97 -3.94
C MET A 156 9.65 10.32 -3.02
N THR A 157 8.47 10.55 -3.61
CA THR A 157 7.24 10.95 -2.91
C THR A 157 6.98 10.14 -1.65
N PHE A 158 7.05 8.81 -1.76
CA PHE A 158 6.74 7.91 -0.66
C PHE A 158 7.78 7.92 0.47
N ASP A 159 9.03 8.21 0.16
CA ASP A 159 10.12 8.26 1.15
C ASP A 159 10.15 9.62 1.87
N ARG A 160 9.56 10.67 1.27
CA ARG A 160 9.56 12.04 1.78
C ARG A 160 8.26 12.46 2.47
N VAL A 161 7.30 11.54 2.63
CA VAL A 161 6.03 11.83 3.33
C VAL A 161 6.30 12.14 4.80
N GLN A 162 5.85 13.30 5.29
CA GLN A 162 5.94 13.65 6.70
C GLN A 162 4.93 12.87 7.52
N HIS A 163 5.42 11.94 8.33
CA HIS A 163 4.54 10.96 8.93
C HIS A 163 3.62 11.51 10.03
N ASP A 164 4.09 12.51 10.76
CA ASP A 164 3.32 13.17 11.81
C ASP A 164 2.17 14.02 11.25
N PHE A 165 2.40 14.64 10.08
CA PHE A 165 1.37 15.40 9.38
C PHE A 165 0.23 14.48 8.90
N MET A 166 0.59 13.37 8.27
CA MET A 166 -0.37 12.34 7.82
C MET A 166 -1.16 11.74 8.99
N ASN A 167 -0.49 11.42 10.10
CA ASN A 167 -1.14 10.96 11.33
C ASN A 167 -2.21 11.95 11.80
N THR A 168 -1.89 13.25 11.80
CA THR A 168 -2.79 14.29 12.27
C THR A 168 -4.02 14.40 11.37
N LYS A 169 -3.83 14.42 10.05
CA LYS A 169 -4.91 14.47 9.06
C LYS A 169 -5.84 13.26 9.12
N SER A 170 -5.25 12.08 9.23
CA SER A 170 -5.95 10.80 9.40
C SER A 170 -6.88 10.81 10.63
N ARG A 171 -6.39 11.28 11.77
CA ARG A 171 -7.14 11.33 13.04
C ARG A 171 -8.26 12.38 13.07
N GLU A 172 -8.07 13.50 12.37
CA GLU A 172 -9.05 14.59 12.30
C GLU A 172 -10.26 14.25 11.42
N SER A 173 -10.06 13.47 10.35
CA SER A 173 -11.06 13.39 9.27
C SER A 173 -11.66 12.01 9.01
N PHE A 174 -11.08 10.89 9.48
CA PHE A 174 -11.43 9.58 8.89
C PHE A 174 -11.51 8.33 9.81
N TRP A 175 -10.83 8.23 10.98
CA TRP A 175 -10.49 6.90 11.53
C TRP A 175 -10.94 6.48 12.93
N LYS A 176 -11.97 7.08 13.54
CA LYS A 176 -12.48 6.68 14.90
C LYS A 176 -13.22 5.32 14.98
N THR A 177 -12.84 4.29 14.22
CA THR A 177 -13.56 2.99 14.16
C THR A 177 -12.72 1.74 14.49
N GLY A 178 -11.51 1.88 15.03
CA GLY A 178 -10.68 0.77 15.50
C GLY A 178 -9.34 1.27 16.03
N ARG A 179 -8.61 0.45 16.81
CA ARG A 179 -7.34 0.88 17.43
C ARG A 179 -6.22 1.05 16.41
N TYR A 180 -6.26 0.28 15.31
CA TYR A 180 -5.38 0.48 14.18
C TYR A 180 -6.07 1.31 13.10
N GLU A 181 -5.64 2.56 13.00
CA GLU A 181 -5.73 3.31 11.76
C GLU A 181 -4.77 2.65 10.77
N ALA A 182 -5.16 2.44 9.51
CA ALA A 182 -4.35 1.71 8.51
C ALA A 182 -2.90 2.21 8.40
N TYR A 183 -2.72 3.48 8.78
CA TYR A 183 -1.47 4.20 8.79
C TYR A 183 -0.56 3.89 9.99
N GLU A 184 -1.09 3.70 11.20
CA GLU A 184 -0.29 3.28 12.37
C GLU A 184 0.31 1.88 12.15
N LEU A 185 -0.43 1.02 11.45
CA LEU A 185 -0.01 -0.32 11.08
C LEU A 185 1.11 -0.29 10.03
N ASP A 186 1.06 0.64 9.08
CA ASP A 186 2.11 0.90 8.09
C ASP A 186 3.40 1.41 8.75
N LEU A 187 3.26 2.32 9.73
CA LEU A 187 4.38 2.85 10.50
C LEU A 187 5.05 1.81 11.39
N GLU A 188 4.27 0.90 12.00
CA GLU A 188 4.82 -0.17 12.83
C GLU A 188 5.64 -1.18 12.00
N VAL A 189 5.17 -1.49 10.79
CA VAL A 189 5.92 -2.29 9.80
C VAL A 189 7.17 -1.54 9.29
N ARG A 190 7.16 -0.21 9.23
CA ARG A 190 8.37 0.55 8.85
C ARG A 190 9.40 0.61 9.97
N LYS A 191 8.98 0.87 11.21
CA LYS A 191 9.87 1.03 12.38
C LYS A 191 10.68 -0.23 12.69
N SER A 192 10.16 -1.42 12.38
CA SER A 192 10.87 -2.68 12.58
C SER A 192 12.10 -2.86 11.67
N HIS A 193 12.23 -2.06 10.61
CA HIS A 193 13.33 -2.19 9.64
C HIS A 193 14.55 -1.29 9.91
N GLY A 194 14.50 -0.46 10.96
CA GLY A 194 15.62 0.37 11.43
C GLY A 194 15.96 1.55 10.50
N ASP A 195 16.38 2.68 11.09
CA ASP A 195 16.78 3.89 10.35
C ASP A 195 18.22 3.79 9.77
N GLU A 196 18.63 2.63 9.27
CA GLU A 196 19.97 2.49 8.68
C GLU A 196 20.03 3.08 7.25
N PRO A 197 21.05 3.90 6.93
CA PRO A 197 21.22 4.48 5.61
C PRO A 197 21.43 3.40 4.53
N LEU A 198 20.99 3.71 3.29
CA LEU A 198 21.14 2.84 2.12
C LEU A 198 22.62 2.52 1.85
N GLU A 199 23.06 1.32 2.21
CA GLU A 199 24.41 0.84 1.96
C GLU A 199 24.42 -0.44 1.12
N LEU A 200 25.34 -0.50 0.16
CA LEU A 200 25.69 -1.72 -0.54
C LEU A 200 26.55 -2.59 0.38
N LYS A 201 26.03 -3.75 0.80
CA LYS A 201 26.81 -4.80 1.46
C LYS A 201 26.88 -6.01 0.53
N GLY A 202 27.94 -6.08 -0.27
CA GLY A 202 28.12 -7.13 -1.29
C GLY A 202 27.10 -7.00 -2.43
N ASP A 203 26.43 -8.10 -2.78
CA ASP A 203 25.36 -8.14 -3.80
C ASP A 203 24.01 -7.60 -3.30
N PHE A 204 23.94 -7.14 -2.04
CA PHE A 204 22.71 -6.70 -1.40
C PHE A 204 22.73 -5.18 -1.14
N CYS A 205 21.64 -4.49 -1.52
CA CYS A 205 21.33 -3.19 -0.94
C CYS A 205 20.62 -3.42 0.40
N VAL A 206 21.27 -3.04 1.50
CA VAL A 206 20.62 -2.98 2.80
C VAL A 206 19.82 -1.70 2.86
N CYS A 207 18.56 -1.85 3.24
CA CYS A 207 17.54 -0.82 3.12
C CYS A 207 16.87 -0.64 4.47
N GLY A 208 17.16 0.46 5.17
CA GLY A 208 16.34 0.93 6.30
C GLY A 208 15.09 1.69 5.85
N PHE A 209 15.07 2.14 4.59
CA PHE A 209 13.96 2.89 3.99
C PHE A 209 13.50 2.25 2.69
N GLY A 210 12.55 1.33 2.81
CA GLY A 210 11.88 0.73 1.67
C GLY A 210 10.43 0.47 2.03
N LEU A 211 9.51 1.18 1.35
CA LEU A 211 8.09 0.93 1.51
C LEU A 211 7.79 -0.55 1.30
N HIS A 212 7.43 -1.22 2.40
CA HIS A 212 6.64 -2.43 2.38
C HIS A 212 5.35 -2.27 1.55
N SER A 213 4.88 -1.02 1.42
CA SER A 213 3.48 -0.70 1.19
C SER A 213 3.19 0.19 0.00
N SER A 214 4.16 0.46 -0.90
CA SER A 214 3.87 1.24 -2.11
C SER A 214 2.78 0.59 -2.97
N ALA A 215 2.60 -0.73 -2.86
CA ALA A 215 1.51 -1.45 -3.51
C ALA A 215 0.19 -1.51 -2.72
N ILE A 216 0.19 -1.30 -1.40
CA ILE A 216 -0.99 -1.56 -0.54
C ILE A 216 -1.53 -0.30 0.13
N LEU A 217 -0.68 0.61 0.64
CA LEU A 217 -1.14 1.89 1.23
C LEU A 217 -0.54 3.12 0.54
N GLY A 218 0.41 2.97 -0.39
CA GLY A 218 0.93 4.07 -1.22
C GLY A 218 -0.17 4.96 -1.84
N PRO A 219 -1.26 4.39 -2.38
CA PRO A 219 -2.37 5.19 -2.89
C PRO A 219 -3.10 6.04 -1.85
N ILE A 220 -3.11 5.61 -0.59
CA ILE A 220 -3.74 6.35 0.50
C ILE A 220 -2.85 7.55 0.86
N GLN A 221 -1.52 7.34 0.83
CA GLN A 221 -0.53 8.38 1.10
C GLN A 221 -0.51 9.47 0.01
N GLU A 222 -0.68 9.11 -1.27
CA GLU A 222 -0.77 10.11 -2.35
C GLU A 222 -2.08 10.88 -2.39
N ASN A 223 -3.18 10.31 -1.90
CA ASN A 223 -4.49 10.97 -1.91
C ASN A 223 -4.69 11.98 -0.76
N GLU A 224 -3.81 11.99 0.25
CA GLU A 224 -3.84 12.95 1.37
C GLU A 224 -2.77 14.05 1.27
N LEU A 225 -1.89 14.00 0.25
CA LEU A 225 -0.93 15.04 -0.13
C LEU A 225 -1.59 16.10 -1.03
#